data_AF-A0A4R9BNE8-F1
#
_entry.id   AF-A0A4R9BNE8-F1
#
_cell.length_a   1.000
_cell.length_b   1.000
_cell.length_c   1.000
_cell.angle_alpha   90.00
_cell.angle_beta   90.00
_cell.angle_gamma   90.00
#
_symmetry.space_group_name_H-M   'P 1'
#
loop_
_entity.id
_entity.type
_entity.pdbx_description
1 polymer ?
#
loop_
_entity_poly.entity_id
_entity_poly.type
_entity_poly.pdbx_seq_one_letter_code
_entity_poly.pdbx_strand_id
1 'polypeptide(L)'
;MACALRIPAGTASGLLQESRVLVESRPQTLDALRTGDISLRHARRVLDQLDSVPPPARAELEAVLLPHARRLTPAQFDGKARKLRERFHPDSITGRRTKCLADRKVMFFPDKDGMATLWLRAAGDDLHGIYTRVTDAAISLQGPDEPRTLS
;
A
#
# COMPACT_ATOMS: atom_id res chain seq x y z
N MET A 1 26.85 10.51 -5.56
CA MET A 1 25.88 11.10 -4.61
C MET A 1 25.71 10.28 -3.33
N ALA A 2 25.49 8.96 -3.39
CA ALA A 2 25.33 8.10 -2.19
C ALA A 2 26.50 8.19 -1.19
N CYS A 3 27.75 8.13 -1.67
CA CYS A 3 28.94 8.23 -0.83
C CYS A 3 29.09 9.63 -0.16
N ALA A 4 28.66 10.69 -0.83
CA ALA A 4 28.73 12.06 -0.30
C ALA A 4 27.69 12.31 0.80
N LEU A 5 26.52 11.66 0.70
CA LEU A 5 25.40 11.79 1.64
C LEU A 5 25.44 10.74 2.76
N ARG A 6 26.38 9.78 2.72
CA ARG A 6 26.49 8.65 3.66
C ARG A 6 25.19 7.84 3.82
N ILE A 7 24.47 7.64 2.71
CA ILE A 7 23.23 6.85 2.66
C ILE A 7 23.34 5.72 1.63
N PRO A 8 22.54 4.65 1.77
CA PRO A 8 22.48 3.58 0.77
C PRO A 8 22.12 4.13 -0.63
N ALA A 9 22.67 3.50 -1.67
CA ALA A 9 22.45 3.91 -3.06
C ALA A 9 20.96 3.92 -3.45
N GLY A 10 20.18 2.95 -2.98
CA GLY A 10 18.72 2.91 -3.19
C GLY A 10 18.00 4.11 -2.57
N THR A 11 18.41 4.53 -1.36
CA THR A 11 17.86 5.73 -0.70
C THR A 11 18.20 7.00 -1.48
N ALA A 12 19.43 7.13 -1.97
CA ALA A 12 19.83 8.26 -2.79
C ALA A 12 19.04 8.33 -4.10
N SER A 13 18.80 7.18 -4.74
CA SER A 13 17.97 7.09 -5.95
C SER A 13 16.53 7.52 -5.69
N GLY A 14 15.92 7.04 -4.58
CA GLY A 14 14.58 7.44 -4.17
C GLY A 14 14.45 8.95 -3.95
N LEU A 15 15.43 9.57 -3.28
CA LEU A 15 15.46 11.02 -3.07
C LEU A 15 15.54 11.81 -4.39
N LEU A 16 16.35 11.35 -5.34
CA LEU A 16 16.45 11.99 -6.66
C LEU A 16 15.12 11.89 -7.43
N GLN A 17 14.48 10.72 -7.39
CA GLN A 17 13.19 10.53 -8.04
C GLN A 17 12.10 11.41 -7.40
N GLU A 18 12.00 11.43 -6.06
CA GLU A 18 11.08 12.30 -5.33
C GLU A 18 11.32 13.77 -5.68
N SER A 19 12.58 14.22 -5.64
CA SER A 19 12.96 15.60 -5.98
C SER A 19 12.59 15.95 -7.42
N ARG A 20 12.78 15.03 -8.36
CA ARG A 20 12.46 15.24 -9.77
C ARG A 20 10.96 15.43 -9.96
N VAL A 21 10.13 14.56 -9.37
CA VAL A 21 8.67 14.66 -9.45
C VAL A 21 8.17 15.97 -8.84
N LEU A 22 8.74 16.39 -7.70
CA LEU A 22 8.39 17.66 -7.06
C LEU A 22 8.70 18.88 -7.94
N VAL A 23 9.86 18.89 -8.57
CA VAL A 23 10.30 20.01 -9.42
C VAL A 23 9.56 20.04 -10.75
N GLU A 24 9.41 18.89 -11.41
CA GLU A 24 8.91 18.83 -12.79
C GLU A 24 7.38 18.78 -12.85
N SER A 25 6.70 18.23 -11.84
CA SER A 25 5.27 17.91 -11.94
C SER A 25 4.42 18.40 -10.77
N ARG A 26 5.02 18.75 -9.62
CA ARG A 26 4.29 19.09 -8.38
C ARG A 26 4.78 20.38 -7.71
N PRO A 27 4.78 21.51 -8.45
CA PRO A 27 5.31 22.77 -7.95
C PRO A 27 4.58 23.27 -6.69
N GLN A 28 3.28 22.99 -6.55
CA GLN A 28 2.51 23.39 -5.36
C GLN A 28 2.91 22.61 -4.10
N THR A 29 3.15 21.29 -4.22
CA THR A 29 3.66 20.48 -3.12
C THR A 29 5.09 20.87 -2.76
N LEU A 30 5.92 21.18 -3.77
CA LEU A 30 7.29 21.65 -3.56
C LEU A 30 7.32 23.01 -2.85
N ASP A 31 6.44 23.94 -3.23
CA ASP A 31 6.33 25.25 -2.61
C ASP A 31 5.96 25.13 -1.12
N ALA A 32 4.91 24.36 -0.81
CA ALA A 32 4.50 24.12 0.57
C ALA A 32 5.61 23.45 1.41
N LEU A 33 6.42 22.59 0.81
CA LEU A 33 7.58 21.98 1.49
C LEU A 33 8.69 23.01 1.72
N ARG A 34 8.94 23.89 0.74
CA ARG A 34 9.97 24.95 0.82
C ARG A 34 9.63 26.04 1.82
N THR A 35 8.36 26.42 1.94
CA THR A 35 7.90 27.41 2.94
C THR A 35 7.82 26.84 4.35
N GLY A 36 7.92 25.51 4.50
CA GLY A 36 7.79 24.82 5.79
C GLY A 36 6.34 24.59 6.22
N ASP A 37 5.36 24.90 5.37
CA ASP A 37 3.94 24.64 5.64
C ASP A 37 3.63 23.14 5.77
N ILE A 38 4.46 22.30 5.14
CA ILE A 38 4.40 20.85 5.27
C ILE A 38 5.80 20.25 5.48
N SER A 39 5.89 19.16 6.23
CA SER A 39 7.13 18.39 6.37
C SER A 39 7.41 17.49 5.17
N LEU A 40 8.64 17.02 5.02
CA LEU A 40 9.01 16.03 3.98
C LEU A 40 8.16 14.76 4.07
N ARG A 41 7.72 14.37 5.27
CA ARG A 41 6.82 13.23 5.46
C ARG A 41 5.45 13.47 4.82
N HIS A 42 4.92 14.69 4.88
CA HIS A 42 3.68 15.04 4.18
C HIS A 42 3.87 15.01 2.67
N ALA A 43 4.95 15.61 2.16
CA ALA A 43 5.25 15.64 0.73
C ALA A 43 5.31 14.22 0.14
N ARG A 44 6.03 13.30 0.80
CA ARG A 44 6.06 11.88 0.40
C ARG A 44 4.68 11.23 0.35
N ARG A 45 3.85 11.47 1.37
CA ARG A 45 2.49 10.92 1.41
C ARG A 45 1.58 11.48 0.33
N VAL A 46 1.76 12.75 -0.04
CA VAL A 46 1.09 13.34 -1.20
C VAL A 46 1.49 12.59 -2.46
N LEU A 47 2.80 12.46 -2.73
CA LEU A 47 3.31 11.74 -3.90
C LEU A 47 2.79 10.29 -3.97
N ASP A 48 2.83 9.55 -2.86
CA ASP A 48 2.32 8.17 -2.77
C ASP A 48 0.83 8.07 -3.18
N GLN A 49 -0.01 9.01 -2.72
CA GLN A 49 -1.43 8.99 -3.09
C GLN A 49 -1.63 9.37 -4.56
N LEU A 50 -0.87 10.33 -5.08
CA LEU A 50 -0.93 10.76 -6.47
C LEU A 50 -0.51 9.65 -7.43
N ASP A 51 0.52 8.88 -7.08
CA ASP A 51 0.96 7.76 -7.91
C ASP A 51 -0.08 6.63 -7.98
N SER A 52 -0.96 6.54 -6.98
CA SER A 52 -2.04 5.56 -6.95
C SER A 52 -3.28 5.92 -7.76
N VAL A 53 -3.33 7.09 -8.44
CA VAL A 53 -4.45 7.49 -9.31
C VAL A 53 -3.99 7.78 -10.74
N PRO A 54 -4.90 7.68 -11.75
CA PRO A 54 -4.57 7.97 -13.13
C PRO A 54 -4.02 9.40 -13.30
N PRO A 55 -3.07 9.64 -14.22
CA PRO A 55 -2.51 10.96 -14.49
C PRO A 55 -3.51 12.13 -14.55
N PRO A 56 -4.67 12.02 -15.22
CA PRO A 56 -5.63 13.13 -15.30
C PRO A 56 -6.22 13.53 -13.93
N ALA A 57 -6.35 12.60 -12.99
CA ALA A 57 -6.94 12.87 -11.67
C ALA A 57 -5.92 13.43 -10.65
N ARG A 58 -4.62 13.39 -10.97
CA ARG A 58 -3.56 13.73 -10.01
C ARG A 58 -3.56 15.22 -9.64
N ALA A 59 -3.79 16.12 -10.60
CA ALA A 59 -3.76 17.56 -10.32
C ALA A 59 -4.89 17.96 -9.35
N GLU A 60 -6.09 17.43 -9.58
CA GLU A 60 -7.25 17.69 -8.71
C GLU A 60 -7.06 17.05 -7.33
N LEU A 61 -6.55 15.81 -7.27
CA LEU A 61 -6.24 15.17 -5.99
C LEU A 61 -5.20 15.96 -5.19
N GLU A 62 -4.14 16.48 -5.83
CA GLU A 62 -3.12 17.30 -5.17
C GLU A 62 -3.73 18.55 -4.54
N ALA A 63 -4.57 19.27 -5.29
CA ALA A 63 -5.24 20.48 -4.82
C ALA A 63 -6.14 20.22 -3.60
N VAL A 64 -6.77 19.04 -3.54
CA VAL A 64 -7.62 18.64 -2.40
C VAL A 64 -6.78 18.16 -1.21
N LEU A 65 -5.62 17.53 -1.44
CA LEU A 65 -4.76 17.01 -0.37
C LEU A 65 -3.99 18.12 0.36
N LEU A 66 -3.46 19.11 -0.36
CA LEU A 66 -2.56 20.11 0.22
C LEU A 66 -3.15 20.90 1.40
N PRO A 67 -4.41 21.39 1.37
CA PRO A 67 -5.00 22.07 2.51
C PRO A 67 -5.07 21.21 3.79
N HIS A 68 -5.20 19.89 3.63
CA HIS A 68 -5.20 18.96 4.76
C HIS A 68 -3.78 18.66 5.26
N ALA A 69 -2.81 18.57 4.34
CA ALA A 69 -1.40 18.37 4.71
C ALA A 69 -0.86 19.52 5.56
N ARG A 70 -1.30 20.75 5.33
CA ARG A 70 -0.90 21.96 6.10
C ARG A 70 -1.49 22.02 7.51
N ARG A 71 -2.56 21.27 7.79
CA ARG A 71 -3.34 21.38 9.03
C ARG A 71 -3.25 20.17 9.94
N LEU A 72 -3.01 18.99 9.36
CA LEU A 72 -3.03 17.72 10.07
C LEU A 72 -1.61 17.27 10.37
N THR A 73 -1.43 16.49 11.43
CA THR A 73 -0.17 15.75 11.62
C THR A 73 0.01 14.69 10.51
N PRO A 74 1.24 14.21 10.23
CA PRO A 74 1.46 13.21 9.18
C PRO A 74 0.61 11.94 9.34
N ALA A 75 0.35 11.50 10.57
CA ALA A 75 -0.46 10.30 10.84
C ALA A 75 -1.94 10.54 10.54
N GLN A 76 -2.50 11.68 10.97
CA GLN A 76 -3.89 12.06 10.69
C GLN A 76 -4.09 12.32 9.19
N PHE A 77 -3.09 12.94 8.55
CA PHE A 77 -3.09 13.19 7.12
C PHE A 77 -3.16 11.88 6.32
N ASP A 78 -2.41 10.83 6.70
CA ASP A 78 -2.41 9.56 5.97
C ASP A 78 -3.82 8.95 5.84
N GLY A 79 -4.56 8.90 6.94
CA GLY A 79 -5.94 8.40 6.94
C GLY A 79 -6.90 9.27 6.12
N LYS A 80 -6.76 10.60 6.19
CA LYS A 80 -7.57 11.54 5.40
C LYS A 80 -7.24 11.46 3.91
N ALA A 81 -5.96 11.40 3.57
CA ALA A 81 -5.45 11.33 2.21
C ALA A 81 -5.91 10.05 1.52
N ARG A 82 -5.89 8.91 2.23
CA ARG A 82 -6.45 7.64 1.76
C ARG A 82 -7.93 7.78 1.37
N LYS A 83 -8.76 8.35 2.27
CA LYS A 83 -10.20 8.55 2.02
C LYS A 83 -10.48 9.49 0.86
N LEU A 84 -9.68 10.55 0.71
CA LEU A 84 -9.82 11.49 -0.40
C LEU A 84 -9.44 10.83 -1.72
N ARG A 85 -8.31 10.13 -1.76
CA ARG A 85 -7.83 9.38 -2.91
C ARG A 85 -8.86 8.38 -3.44
N GLU A 86 -9.64 7.73 -2.58
CA GLU A 86 -10.71 6.81 -3.02
C GLU A 86 -11.78 7.47 -3.90
N ARG A 87 -11.99 8.79 -3.79
CA ARG A 87 -12.94 9.53 -4.64
C ARG A 87 -12.40 9.82 -6.04
N PHE A 88 -11.07 9.77 -6.19
CA PHE A 88 -10.33 10.09 -7.41
C PHE A 88 -9.82 8.85 -8.15
N HIS A 89 -10.04 7.66 -7.57
CA HIS A 89 -9.71 6.41 -8.22
C HIS A 89 -10.87 5.96 -9.14
N PRO A 90 -10.60 5.63 -10.42
CA PRO A 90 -11.66 5.26 -11.38
C PRO A 90 -12.41 3.99 -10.96
N ASP A 91 -11.73 3.06 -10.29
CA ASP A 91 -12.37 1.92 -9.62
C ASP A 91 -12.44 2.19 -8.11
N SER A 92 -13.61 2.60 -7.60
CA SER A 92 -13.82 2.72 -6.15
C SER A 92 -13.44 1.42 -5.41
N ILE A 93 -13.22 1.45 -4.08
CA ILE A 93 -13.16 0.23 -3.24
C ILE A 93 -14.26 -0.77 -3.62
N THR A 94 -15.46 -0.30 -3.97
CA THR A 94 -16.57 -1.13 -4.44
C THR A 94 -16.25 -1.78 -5.79
N GLY A 95 -15.71 -1.04 -6.77
CA GLY A 95 -15.28 -1.60 -8.06
C GLY A 95 -14.15 -2.63 -7.94
N ARG A 96 -13.14 -2.35 -7.11
CA ARG A 96 -12.06 -3.30 -6.81
C ARG A 96 -12.57 -4.53 -6.05
N ARG A 97 -13.48 -4.36 -5.08
CA ARG A 97 -14.10 -5.47 -4.37
C ARG A 97 -14.96 -6.31 -5.30
N THR A 98 -15.76 -5.70 -6.18
CA THR A 98 -16.56 -6.42 -7.18
C THR A 98 -15.67 -7.20 -8.15
N LYS A 99 -14.58 -6.61 -8.63
CA LYS A 99 -13.61 -7.30 -9.50
C LYS A 99 -12.87 -8.42 -8.75
N CYS A 100 -12.38 -8.19 -7.53
CA CYS A 100 -11.76 -9.22 -6.70
C CYS A 100 -12.74 -10.34 -6.28
N LEU A 101 -14.03 -10.01 -6.09
CA LEU A 101 -15.09 -10.99 -5.84
C LEU A 101 -15.45 -11.78 -7.10
N ALA A 102 -15.34 -11.19 -8.29
CA ALA A 102 -15.47 -11.88 -9.56
C ALA A 102 -14.27 -12.80 -9.86
N ASP A 103 -13.07 -12.41 -9.41
CA ASP A 103 -11.83 -13.20 -9.54
C ASP A 103 -11.69 -14.31 -8.46
N ARG A 104 -12.74 -14.55 -7.67
CA ARG A 104 -12.76 -15.63 -6.67
C ARG A 104 -12.56 -16.97 -7.37
N LYS A 105 -11.54 -17.71 -6.94
CA LYS A 105 -11.20 -18.98 -7.55
C LYS A 105 -10.66 -19.93 -6.49
N VAL A 106 -11.16 -21.15 -6.52
CA VAL A 106 -10.64 -22.27 -5.76
C VAL A 106 -10.14 -23.30 -6.76
N MET A 107 -8.91 -23.76 -6.58
CA MET A 107 -8.32 -24.82 -7.39
C MET A 107 -7.82 -25.90 -6.45
N PHE A 108 -8.07 -27.15 -6.81
CA PHE A 108 -7.58 -28.31 -6.10
C PHE A 108 -6.59 -29.04 -7.00
N PHE A 109 -5.38 -29.20 -6.52
CA PHE A 109 -4.30 -29.86 -7.22
C PHE A 109 -3.96 -31.15 -6.46
N PRO A 110 -4.43 -32.32 -6.92
CA PRO A 110 -3.99 -33.58 -6.34
C PRO A 110 -2.50 -33.75 -6.60
N ASP A 111 -1.77 -34.19 -5.58
CA ASP A 111 -0.35 -34.52 -5.63
C ASP A 111 -0.15 -36.03 -5.39
N LYS A 112 1.08 -36.49 -5.44
CA LYS A 112 1.44 -37.87 -5.11
C LYS A 112 1.27 -38.16 -3.61
N ASP A 113 1.24 -39.44 -3.26
CA ASP A 113 1.25 -39.92 -1.88
C ASP A 113 0.04 -39.47 -1.03
N GLY A 114 -1.11 -39.26 -1.68
CA GLY A 114 -2.35 -38.85 -1.00
C GLY A 114 -2.37 -37.38 -0.57
N MET A 115 -1.36 -36.60 -0.96
CA MET A 115 -1.30 -35.17 -0.69
C MET A 115 -2.07 -34.39 -1.77
N ALA A 116 -2.50 -33.18 -1.43
CA ALA A 116 -3.07 -32.26 -2.39
C ALA A 116 -2.86 -30.81 -1.94
N THR A 117 -2.77 -29.90 -2.91
CA THR A 117 -2.72 -28.47 -2.66
C THR A 117 -4.07 -27.84 -2.96
N LEU A 118 -4.62 -27.12 -1.98
CA LEU A 118 -5.79 -26.28 -2.15
C LEU A 118 -5.33 -24.83 -2.32
N TRP A 119 -5.59 -24.26 -3.49
CA TRP A 119 -5.27 -22.87 -3.80
C TRP A 119 -6.55 -22.03 -3.80
N LEU A 120 -6.58 -20.97 -3.00
CA LEU A 120 -7.74 -20.07 -2.90
C LEU A 120 -7.34 -18.63 -3.19
N ARG A 121 -8.19 -17.96 -3.98
CA ARG A 121 -8.22 -16.51 -4.13
C ARG A 121 -9.60 -16.01 -3.72
N ALA A 122 -9.66 -15.16 -2.70
CA ALA A 122 -10.89 -14.54 -2.21
C ALA A 122 -10.63 -13.15 -1.63
N ALA A 123 -11.65 -12.54 -1.00
CA ALA A 123 -11.48 -11.27 -0.30
C ALA A 123 -10.44 -11.42 0.82
N GLY A 124 -9.66 -10.38 1.08
CA GLY A 124 -8.57 -10.41 2.06
C GLY A 124 -9.06 -10.81 3.47
N ASP A 125 -10.18 -10.24 3.92
CA ASP A 125 -10.75 -10.56 5.23
C ASP A 125 -11.17 -12.04 5.34
N ASP A 126 -11.75 -12.60 4.28
CA ASP A 126 -12.14 -14.02 4.23
C ASP A 126 -10.90 -14.92 4.28
N LEU A 127 -9.88 -14.64 3.45
CA LEU A 127 -8.63 -15.41 3.44
C LEU A 127 -7.88 -15.30 4.77
N HIS A 128 -7.90 -14.13 5.41
CA HIS A 128 -7.28 -13.96 6.72
C HIS A 128 -7.98 -14.80 7.80
N GLY A 129 -9.32 -14.87 7.75
CA GLY A 129 -10.09 -15.74 8.63
C GLY A 129 -9.79 -17.23 8.40
N ILE A 130 -9.68 -17.66 7.13
CA ILE A 130 -9.28 -19.03 6.79
C ILE A 130 -7.87 -19.33 7.29
N TYR A 131 -6.91 -18.46 6.98
CA TYR A 131 -5.52 -18.61 7.41
C TYR A 131 -5.42 -18.72 8.93
N THR A 132 -6.05 -17.80 9.67
CA THR A 132 -6.05 -17.81 11.13
C THR A 132 -6.60 -19.12 11.68
N ARG A 133 -7.74 -19.62 11.18
CA ARG A 133 -8.30 -20.90 11.65
C ARG A 133 -7.40 -22.10 11.36
N VAL A 134 -6.78 -22.14 10.17
CA VAL A 134 -5.84 -23.21 9.81
C VAL A 134 -4.61 -23.16 10.71
N THR A 135 -4.06 -21.96 10.94
CA THR A 135 -2.92 -21.76 11.83
C THR A 135 -3.25 -22.11 13.28
N ASP A 136 -4.40 -21.70 13.80
CA ASP A 136 -4.83 -22.03 15.16
C ASP A 136 -4.98 -23.54 15.37
N ALA A 137 -5.58 -24.24 14.39
CA ALA A 137 -5.68 -25.70 14.42
C ALA A 137 -4.31 -26.38 14.30
N ALA A 138 -3.40 -25.82 13.51
CA ALA A 138 -2.04 -26.35 13.41
C ALA A 138 -1.24 -26.12 14.71
N ILE A 139 -1.43 -24.98 15.37
CA ILE A 139 -0.84 -24.68 16.69
C ILE A 139 -1.38 -25.65 17.74
N SER A 140 -2.69 -25.94 17.76
CA SER A 140 -3.27 -26.84 18.77
C SER A 140 -2.79 -28.29 18.65
N LEU A 141 -2.25 -28.68 17.49
CA LEU A 141 -1.64 -29.98 17.24
C LEU A 141 -0.13 -30.02 17.53
N GLN A 142 0.50 -28.89 17.88
CA GLN A 142 1.91 -28.87 18.27
C GLN A 142 2.10 -29.60 19.60
N GLY A 143 3.13 -30.44 19.65
CA GLY A 143 3.48 -31.23 20.82
C GLY A 143 4.78 -32.00 20.61
N PRO A 144 5.22 -32.77 21.62
CA PRO A 144 6.48 -33.52 21.57
C PRO A 144 6.60 -34.48 20.36
N ASP A 145 5.46 -34.97 19.87
CA ASP A 145 5.37 -35.94 18.76
C ASP A 145 5.06 -35.29 17.40
N GLU A 146 5.02 -33.95 17.31
CA GLU A 146 4.77 -33.22 16.06
C GLU A 146 6.07 -32.52 15.60
N PRO A 147 6.87 -33.14 14.72
CA PRO A 147 8.19 -32.62 14.34
C PRO A 147 8.12 -31.46 13.33
N ARG A 148 6.95 -31.13 12.76
CA ARG A 148 6.82 -30.10 11.72
C ARG A 148 6.69 -28.71 12.34
N THR A 149 7.40 -27.74 11.75
CA THR A 149 7.36 -26.32 12.13
C THR A 149 6.30 -25.55 11.35
N LEU A 150 5.61 -24.61 12.00
CA LEU A 150 4.71 -23.66 11.36
C LEU A 150 5.50 -22.60 10.56
N SER A 151 4.99 -22.18 9.40
CA SER A 151 5.59 -21.16 8.52
C SER A 151 4.63 -20.06 8.09
#